data_AF-A0A948UUE3-F1
#
_entry.id   AF-A0A948UUE3-F1
#
_cell.length_a   1.000
_cell.length_b   1.000
_cell.length_c   1.000
_cell.angle_alpha   90.00
_cell.angle_beta   90.00
_cell.angle_gamma   90.00
#
_symmetry.space_group_name_H-M   'P 1'
#
loop_
_entity.id
_entity.type
_entity.pdbx_description
1 polymer ?
#
loop_
_entity_poly.entity_id
_entity_poly.type
_entity_poly.pdbx_seq_one_letter_code
_entity_poly.pdbx_strand_id
1 'polypeptide(L)'
;FDETVELHINTIEKGISGNFSLPHGTGKQIKIEILNQAENPKHVEEIVKKVETGKIDFDLLIATPDTMPRLARVARFLGPRGLMPNPKNGTITTKPDEIAKKFRGGQLNFKTEAKFPILHLIVGKVSFGEKKLTDNIRTVITAVQIKNIKNITLKSTMSPAIKVDNSTIS
;
A
#
# COMPACT_ATOMS: atom_id res chain seq x y z
N PHE A 1 -19.75 -11.46 4.01
CA PHE A 1 -18.55 -10.72 3.59
C PHE A 1 -17.73 -10.50 4.84
N ASP A 2 -16.43 -10.81 4.81
CA ASP A 2 -15.54 -10.54 5.95
C ASP A 2 -15.04 -9.10 5.85
N GLU A 3 -15.44 -8.27 6.82
CA GLU A 3 -15.20 -6.83 6.74
C GLU A 3 -13.73 -6.48 6.93
N THR A 4 -13.31 -5.40 6.28
CA THR A 4 -11.96 -4.88 6.42
C THR A 4 -11.92 -3.84 7.52
N VAL A 5 -10.95 -4.00 8.43
CA VAL A 5 -10.69 -3.06 9.51
C VAL A 5 -9.68 -2.02 9.03
N GLU A 6 -10.07 -0.77 9.10
CA GLU A 6 -9.32 0.40 8.67
C GLU A 6 -8.96 1.28 9.88
N LEU A 7 -7.74 1.79 9.85
CA LEU A 7 -7.19 2.72 10.82
C LEU A 7 -6.98 4.07 10.13
N HIS A 8 -7.66 5.09 10.63
CA HIS A 8 -7.52 6.46 10.18
C HIS A 8 -6.72 7.24 11.22
N ILE A 9 -5.59 7.81 10.79
CA ILE A 9 -4.70 8.56 11.68
C ILE A 9 -4.64 10.00 11.17
N ASN A 10 -5.09 10.93 12.01
CA ASN A 10 -4.88 12.34 11.79
C ASN A 10 -3.49 12.69 12.32
N THR A 11 -2.61 13.18 11.46
CA THR A 11 -1.26 13.59 11.81
C THR A 11 -1.19 15.08 12.15
N ILE A 12 -0.09 15.52 12.76
CA ILE A 12 0.15 16.93 13.10
C ILE A 12 0.48 17.72 11.82
N GLU A 13 1.32 17.15 10.96
CA GLU A 13 1.79 17.77 9.72
C GLU A 13 1.49 16.89 8.50
N LYS A 14 1.57 17.50 7.31
CA LYS A 14 1.50 16.79 6.02
C LYS A 14 2.90 16.37 5.58
N GLY A 15 2.97 15.40 4.69
CA GLY A 15 4.23 14.94 4.10
C GLY A 15 4.90 13.80 4.86
N ILE A 16 4.31 13.33 5.96
CA ILE A 16 4.76 12.14 6.66
C ILE A 16 4.59 10.95 5.71
N SER A 17 5.70 10.24 5.50
CA SER A 17 5.75 9.04 4.67
C SER A 17 6.72 8.04 5.27
N GLY A 18 6.46 6.77 5.02
CA GLY A 18 7.27 5.68 5.52
C GLY A 18 6.76 4.35 5.03
N ASN A 19 7.33 3.28 5.58
CA ASN A 19 6.90 1.92 5.33
C ASN A 19 6.84 1.15 6.64
N PHE A 20 6.02 0.10 6.65
CA PHE A 20 5.96 -0.87 7.74
C PHE A 20 5.59 -2.23 7.17
N SER A 21 5.86 -3.28 7.93
CA SER A 21 5.43 -4.63 7.60
C SER A 21 4.44 -5.10 8.65
N LEU A 22 3.22 -5.47 8.23
CA LEU A 22 2.24 -6.01 9.16
C LEU A 22 2.62 -7.45 9.53
N PRO A 23 2.80 -7.79 10.82
CA PRO A 23 3.19 -9.14 11.23
C PRO A 23 2.15 -10.21 10.86
N HIS A 24 0.86 -9.85 10.82
CA HIS A 24 -0.22 -10.76 10.45
C HIS A 24 -0.77 -10.50 9.03
N GLY A 25 -0.18 -9.55 8.28
CA GLY A 25 -0.66 -9.13 6.96
C GLY A 25 -2.02 -8.43 6.98
N THR A 26 -2.57 -8.15 5.80
CA THR A 26 -3.88 -7.49 5.62
C THR A 26 -5.03 -8.46 5.33
N GLY A 27 -4.73 -9.74 5.04
CA GLY A 27 -5.73 -10.73 4.62
C GLY A 27 -6.28 -10.51 3.19
N LYS A 28 -5.76 -9.54 2.44
CA LYS A 28 -6.02 -9.36 1.01
C LYS A 28 -4.89 -10.00 0.20
N GLN A 29 -5.22 -10.87 -0.75
CA GLN A 29 -4.25 -11.33 -1.75
C GLN A 29 -4.02 -10.18 -2.74
N ILE A 30 -2.79 -9.68 -2.78
CA ILE A 30 -2.37 -8.62 -3.70
C ILE A 30 -1.87 -9.29 -4.98
N LYS A 31 -2.47 -8.96 -6.13
CA LYS A 31 -1.94 -9.38 -7.43
C LYS A 31 -0.79 -8.44 -7.82
N ILE A 32 0.43 -8.96 -7.80
CA ILE A 32 1.65 -8.20 -8.14
C ILE A 32 2.10 -8.62 -9.53
N GLU A 33 2.22 -7.65 -10.43
CA GLU A 33 2.77 -7.81 -11.78
C GLU A 33 4.20 -7.27 -11.81
N ILE A 34 5.11 -8.02 -12.42
CA ILE A 34 6.53 -7.66 -12.53
C ILE A 34 6.86 -7.40 -13.99
N LEU A 35 7.42 -6.23 -14.27
CA LEU A 35 7.94 -5.87 -15.60
C LEU A 35 9.45 -5.78 -15.55
N ASN A 36 10.09 -6.73 -16.24
CA ASN A 36 11.53 -6.76 -16.43
C ASN A 36 11.85 -6.89 -17.92
N GLN A 37 12.43 -5.84 -18.50
CA GLN A 37 12.81 -5.82 -19.92
C GLN A 37 13.96 -6.80 -20.23
N ALA A 38 14.88 -7.00 -19.28
CA ALA A 38 16.08 -7.82 -19.50
C ALA A 38 15.76 -9.32 -19.55
N GLU A 39 14.83 -9.77 -18.70
CA GLU A 39 14.45 -11.18 -18.63
C GLU A 39 13.32 -11.55 -19.59
N ASN A 40 12.33 -10.67 -19.76
CA ASN A 40 11.12 -11.01 -20.50
C ASN A 40 10.53 -9.84 -21.29
N PRO A 41 11.19 -9.41 -22.39
CA PRO A 41 10.78 -8.24 -23.17
C PRO A 41 9.40 -8.41 -23.84
N LYS A 42 9.03 -9.64 -24.23
CA LYS A 42 7.72 -9.94 -24.83
C LYS A 42 6.58 -9.74 -23.83
N HIS A 43 6.76 -10.20 -22.59
CA HIS A 43 5.79 -10.03 -21.52
C HIS A 43 5.52 -8.56 -21.21
N VAL A 44 6.56 -7.72 -21.24
CA VAL A 44 6.43 -6.26 -21.07
C VAL A 44 5.54 -5.65 -22.15
N GLU A 45 5.70 -6.04 -23.42
CA GLU A 45 4.88 -5.51 -24.52
C GLU A 45 3.42 -5.97 -24.44
N GLU A 46 3.20 -7.23 -24.03
CA GLU A 46 1.84 -7.75 -23.84
C GLU A 46 1.10 -7.02 -22.72
N ILE A 47 1.74 -6.78 -21.57
CA ILE A 47 1.13 -6.05 -20.46
C ILE A 47 0.87 -4.60 -20.87
N VAL A 48 1.82 -3.93 -21.53
CA VAL A 48 1.61 -2.55 -22.01
C VAL A 48 0.41 -2.48 -22.95
N LYS A 49 0.31 -3.38 -23.94
CA LYS A 49 -0.86 -3.43 -24.84
C LYS A 49 -2.16 -3.73 -24.10
N LYS A 50 -2.17 -4.66 -23.14
CA LYS A 50 -3.36 -4.94 -22.31
C LYS A 50 -3.83 -3.69 -21.55
N VAL A 51 -2.89 -2.96 -20.95
CA VAL A 51 -3.18 -1.70 -20.23
C VAL A 51 -3.69 -0.63 -21.18
N GLU A 52 -3.16 -0.52 -22.41
CA GLU A 52 -3.69 0.39 -23.45
C GLU A 52 -5.14 0.07 -23.82
N THR A 53 -5.50 -1.22 -23.86
CA THR A 53 -6.89 -1.67 -24.07
C THR A 53 -7.79 -1.53 -22.85
N GLY A 54 -7.27 -1.00 -21.72
CA GLY A 54 -8.03 -0.79 -20.49
C GLY A 54 -8.19 -2.02 -19.60
N LYS A 55 -7.58 -3.15 -19.94
CA LYS A 55 -7.58 -4.37 -19.12
C LYS A 55 -6.44 -4.32 -18.11
N ILE A 56 -6.78 -4.11 -16.84
CA ILE A 56 -5.84 -4.04 -15.72
C ILE A 56 -6.33 -4.98 -14.63
N ASP A 57 -5.61 -6.09 -14.43
CA ASP A 57 -5.98 -7.17 -13.50
C ASP A 57 -5.02 -7.30 -12.31
N PHE A 58 -4.16 -6.31 -12.08
CA PHE A 58 -3.15 -6.27 -11.01
C PHE A 58 -3.38 -5.10 -10.04
N ASP A 59 -3.00 -5.32 -8.77
CA ASP A 59 -3.08 -4.32 -7.70
C ASP A 59 -1.76 -3.54 -7.52
N LEU A 60 -0.62 -4.13 -7.92
CA LEU A 60 0.70 -3.53 -7.78
C LEU A 60 1.57 -3.86 -9.00
N LEU A 61 2.22 -2.84 -9.56
CA LEU A 61 3.17 -2.98 -10.64
C LEU A 61 4.59 -2.70 -10.13
N ILE A 62 5.48 -3.67 -10.28
CA ILE A 62 6.91 -3.52 -9.99
C ILE A 62 7.66 -3.51 -11.33
N ALA A 63 8.55 -2.54 -11.50
CA ALA A 63 9.19 -2.30 -12.78
C ALA A 63 10.71 -2.15 -12.62
N THR A 64 11.47 -2.59 -13.62
CA THR A 64 12.89 -2.21 -13.73
C THR A 64 13.03 -0.83 -14.39
N PRO A 65 14.10 -0.06 -14.11
CA PRO A 65 14.30 1.27 -14.71
C PRO A 65 14.20 1.29 -16.23
N ASP A 66 14.64 0.22 -16.89
CA ASP A 66 14.65 0.07 -18.35
C ASP A 66 13.24 0.00 -18.98
N THR A 67 12.22 -0.37 -18.18
CA THR A 67 10.83 -0.46 -18.65
C THR A 67 10.07 0.86 -18.58
N MET A 68 10.63 1.89 -17.94
CA MET A 68 9.96 3.19 -17.74
C MET A 68 9.58 3.93 -19.03
N PRO A 69 10.42 3.97 -20.10
CA PRO A 69 10.04 4.62 -21.36
C PRO A 69 8.81 3.98 -22.01
N ARG A 70 8.61 2.67 -21.82
CA ARG A 70 7.44 1.94 -22.33
C ARG A 70 6.21 2.23 -21.48
N LEU A 71 6.37 2.28 -20.15
CA LEU A 71 5.31 2.62 -19.21
C LEU A 71 4.82 4.06 -19.33
N ALA A 72 5.64 4.97 -19.83
CA ALA A 72 5.24 6.36 -20.08
C ALA A 72 4.05 6.46 -21.05
N ARG A 73 3.93 5.53 -22.03
CA ARG A 73 2.81 5.49 -22.99
C ARG A 73 1.47 5.17 -22.32
N VAL A 74 1.51 4.32 -21.30
CA VAL A 74 0.33 3.89 -20.52
C VAL A 74 0.13 4.68 -19.23
N ALA A 75 0.94 5.71 -18.98
CA ALA A 75 0.84 6.54 -17.77
C ALA A 75 -0.54 7.17 -17.62
N ARG A 76 -1.23 7.49 -18.73
CA ARG A 76 -2.61 8.02 -18.71
C ARG A 76 -3.62 7.07 -18.07
N PHE A 77 -3.40 5.75 -18.15
CA PHE A 77 -4.26 4.74 -17.56
C PHE A 77 -3.83 4.36 -16.14
N LEU A 78 -2.52 4.24 -15.90
CA LEU A 78 -1.98 3.83 -14.60
C LEU A 78 -1.96 4.96 -13.55
N GLY A 79 -1.79 6.20 -14.00
CA GLY A 79 -1.72 7.41 -13.16
C GLY A 79 -2.96 7.63 -12.28
N PRO A 80 -4.17 7.77 -12.83
CA PRO A 80 -5.37 8.03 -12.03
C PRO A 80 -5.73 6.89 -11.08
N ARG A 81 -5.26 5.66 -11.35
CA ARG A 81 -5.45 4.49 -10.49
C ARG A 81 -4.35 4.31 -9.43
N GLY A 82 -3.32 5.16 -9.43
CA GLY A 82 -2.20 5.04 -8.48
C GLY A 82 -1.32 3.80 -8.68
N LEU A 83 -1.45 3.10 -9.82
CA LEU A 83 -0.70 1.89 -10.15
C LEU A 83 0.64 2.17 -10.84
N MET A 84 0.95 3.45 -11.05
CA MET A 84 2.20 3.86 -11.68
C MET A 84 3.39 3.60 -10.73
N PRO A 85 4.42 2.85 -11.15
CA PRO A 85 5.59 2.58 -10.32
C PRO A 85 6.33 3.88 -9.96
N ASN A 86 6.78 3.99 -8.71
CA ASN A 86 7.49 5.16 -8.20
C ASN A 86 8.76 4.75 -7.44
N PRO A 87 9.94 5.33 -7.74
CA PRO A 87 11.17 5.07 -6.99
C PRO A 87 11.02 5.30 -5.49
N LYS A 88 10.24 6.30 -5.08
CA LYS A 88 10.02 6.61 -3.65
C LYS A 88 9.31 5.49 -2.89
N ASN A 89 8.48 4.73 -3.59
CA ASN A 89 7.75 3.60 -3.01
C ASN A 89 8.56 2.29 -3.10
N GLY A 90 9.77 2.32 -3.66
CA GLY A 90 10.61 1.13 -3.85
C GLY A 90 10.07 0.15 -4.90
N THR A 91 9.07 0.55 -5.69
CA THR A 91 8.49 -0.30 -6.76
C THR A 91 9.29 -0.24 -8.07
N ILE A 92 10.34 0.59 -8.11
CA ILE A 92 11.34 0.59 -9.18
C ILE A 92 12.64 0.07 -8.60
N THR A 93 13.09 -1.09 -9.07
CA THR A 93 14.26 -1.78 -8.54
C THR A 93 14.94 -2.60 -9.62
N THR A 94 16.22 -2.91 -9.43
CA THR A 94 16.97 -3.87 -10.26
C THR A 94 16.66 -5.33 -9.88
N LYS A 95 16.05 -5.57 -8.71
CA LYS A 95 15.69 -6.89 -8.21
C LYS A 95 14.19 -7.00 -7.91
N PRO A 96 13.34 -7.16 -8.93
CA PRO A 96 11.89 -7.10 -8.75
C PRO A 96 11.33 -8.26 -7.91
N ASP A 97 11.89 -9.47 -7.98
CA ASP A 97 11.39 -10.65 -7.25
C ASP A 97 11.54 -10.54 -5.73
N GLU A 98 12.68 -10.01 -5.26
CA GLU A 98 12.92 -9.79 -3.83
C GLU A 98 11.89 -8.79 -3.26
N ILE A 99 11.62 -7.72 -4.01
CA ILE A 99 10.65 -6.69 -3.62
C ILE A 99 9.21 -7.24 -3.70
N ALA A 100 8.88 -8.03 -4.71
CA ALA A 100 7.58 -8.70 -4.81
C ALA A 100 7.31 -9.61 -3.60
N LYS A 101 8.32 -10.34 -3.13
CA LYS A 101 8.21 -11.16 -1.91
C LYS A 101 7.92 -10.30 -0.67
N LYS A 102 8.58 -9.14 -0.53
CA LYS A 102 8.35 -8.23 0.59
C LYS A 102 6.93 -7.64 0.59
N PHE A 103 6.44 -7.20 -0.56
CA PHE A 103 5.06 -6.71 -0.69
C PHE A 103 4.03 -7.81 -0.46
N ARG A 104 4.29 -9.05 -0.90
CA ARG A 104 3.45 -10.22 -0.54
C ARG A 104 3.48 -10.53 0.95
N GLY A 105 4.62 -10.29 1.61
CA GLY A 105 4.79 -10.44 3.05
C GLY A 105 4.07 -9.39 3.90
N GLY A 106 3.31 -8.47 3.29
CA GLY A 106 2.55 -7.46 4.01
C GLY A 106 3.31 -6.17 4.27
N GLN A 107 4.40 -5.90 3.53
CA GLN A 107 5.02 -4.59 3.52
C GLN A 107 4.09 -3.57 2.84
N LEU A 108 3.73 -2.53 3.57
CA LEU A 108 2.90 -1.43 3.10
C LEU A 108 3.66 -0.12 3.23
N ASN A 109 3.45 0.74 2.24
CA ASN A 109 3.94 2.11 2.27
C ASN A 109 2.78 3.02 2.64
N PHE A 110 3.04 4.00 3.50
CA PHE A 110 2.06 5.00 3.89
C PHE A 110 2.56 6.40 3.55
N LYS A 111 1.62 7.27 3.18
CA LYS A 111 1.86 8.68 2.94
C LYS A 111 0.59 9.44 3.27
N THR A 112 0.73 10.58 3.93
CA THR A 112 -0.42 11.47 4.20
C THR A 112 -1.06 11.94 2.90
N GLU A 113 -2.36 12.20 2.92
CA GLU A 113 -3.02 12.82 1.79
C GLU A 113 -2.33 14.14 1.37
N ALA A 114 -2.41 14.47 0.08
CA ALA A 114 -1.79 15.69 -0.43
C ALA A 114 -2.43 16.95 0.17
N LYS A 115 -3.74 16.91 0.45
CA LYS A 115 -4.52 18.06 0.92
C LYS A 115 -4.73 18.06 2.43
N PHE A 116 -4.76 16.90 3.09
CA PHE A 116 -5.08 16.78 4.51
C PHE A 116 -4.00 15.97 5.25
N PRO A 117 -3.69 16.30 6.51
CA PRO A 117 -2.75 15.54 7.32
C PRO A 117 -3.46 14.28 7.85
N ILE A 118 -3.88 13.40 6.96
CA ILE A 118 -4.64 12.18 7.27
C ILE A 118 -3.99 10.99 6.57
N LEU A 119 -3.93 9.87 7.29
CA LEU A 119 -3.51 8.57 6.79
C LEU A 119 -4.70 7.61 6.85
N HIS A 120 -4.90 6.86 5.76
CA HIS A 120 -5.87 5.78 5.66
C HIS A 120 -5.11 4.47 5.49
N LEU A 121 -5.22 3.57 6.46
CA LEU A 121 -4.47 2.33 6.48
C LEU A 121 -5.38 1.14 6.74
N ILE A 122 -5.13 0.03 6.06
CA ILE A 122 -5.82 -1.23 6.31
C ILE A 122 -4.98 -2.01 7.31
N VAL A 123 -5.59 -2.45 8.42
CA VAL A 123 -4.89 -3.18 9.48
C VAL A 123 -5.25 -4.66 9.53
N GLY A 124 -6.26 -5.10 8.78
CA GLY A 124 -6.62 -6.51 8.66
C GLY A 124 -8.10 -6.71 8.35
N LYS A 125 -8.58 -7.92 8.63
CA LYS A 125 -10.00 -8.28 8.57
C LYS A 125 -10.57 -8.54 9.95
N VAL A 126 -11.89 -8.43 10.10
CA VAL A 126 -12.56 -8.70 11.38
C VAL A 126 -12.30 -10.14 11.85
N SER A 127 -12.19 -11.10 10.92
CA SER A 127 -11.86 -12.51 11.21
C SER A 127 -10.49 -12.76 11.84
N PHE A 128 -9.58 -11.76 11.89
CA PHE A 128 -8.26 -11.94 12.48
C PHE A 128 -8.30 -12.05 14.02
N GLY A 129 -9.39 -11.60 14.64
CA GLY A 129 -9.53 -11.54 16.09
C GLY A 129 -8.69 -10.43 16.72
N GLU A 130 -8.96 -10.19 18.00
CA GLU A 130 -8.43 -9.03 18.74
C GLU A 130 -6.90 -8.98 18.76
N LYS A 131 -6.23 -10.06 19.19
CA LYS A 131 -4.76 -10.08 19.38
C LYS A 131 -3.99 -9.69 18.10
N LYS A 132 -4.35 -10.30 16.97
CA LYS A 132 -3.67 -10.04 15.68
C LYS A 132 -3.90 -8.61 15.19
N LEU A 133 -5.10 -8.08 15.39
CA LEU A 133 -5.42 -6.70 15.06
C LEU A 133 -4.65 -5.71 15.95
N THR A 134 -4.57 -5.98 17.25
CA THR A 134 -3.79 -5.15 18.19
C THR A 134 -2.31 -5.11 17.81
N ASP A 135 -1.70 -6.25 17.47
CA ASP A 135 -0.29 -6.32 17.04
C ASP A 135 -0.05 -5.52 15.76
N ASN A 136 -0.95 -5.65 14.78
CA ASN A 136 -0.89 -4.90 13.54
C ASN A 136 -1.03 -3.38 13.79
N ILE A 137 -2.00 -2.97 14.61
CA ILE A 137 -2.23 -1.56 14.97
C ILE A 137 -1.01 -0.97 15.69
N ARG A 138 -0.43 -1.69 16.67
CA ARG A 138 0.80 -1.27 17.36
C ARG A 138 1.94 -1.06 16.37
N THR A 139 2.14 -1.99 15.45
CA THR A 139 3.19 -1.89 14.43
C THR A 139 3.03 -0.62 13.57
N VAL A 140 1.79 -0.31 13.18
CA VAL A 140 1.47 0.91 12.42
C VAL A 140 1.80 2.16 13.24
N ILE A 141 1.38 2.22 14.50
CA ILE A 141 1.60 3.39 15.36
C ILE A 141 3.10 3.61 15.60
N THR A 142 3.85 2.54 15.86
CA THR A 142 5.31 2.61 16.00
C THR A 142 5.95 3.17 14.73
N ALA A 143 5.50 2.73 13.55
CA ALA A 143 6.02 3.21 12.27
C ALA A 143 5.70 4.68 11.98
N VAL A 144 4.50 5.15 12.33
CA VAL A 144 4.09 6.56 12.17
C VAL A 144 4.74 7.47 13.22
N GLN A 145 5.18 6.89 14.35
CA GLN A 145 5.71 7.56 15.54
C GLN A 145 4.63 8.38 16.27
N ILE A 146 4.45 8.11 17.57
CA ILE A 146 3.40 8.74 18.40
C ILE A 146 3.46 10.27 18.34
N LYS A 147 4.66 10.86 18.29
CA LYS A 147 4.86 12.32 18.18
C LYS A 147 4.20 12.96 16.96
N ASN A 148 3.93 12.20 15.90
CA ASN A 148 3.34 12.70 14.67
C ASN A 148 1.81 12.56 14.65
N ILE A 149 1.23 11.91 15.67
CA ILE A 149 -0.18 11.53 15.72
C ILE A 149 -0.97 12.54 16.55
N LYS A 150 -2.03 13.07 15.96
CA LYS A 150 -3.01 13.93 16.66
C LYS A 150 -4.16 13.10 17.21
N ASN A 151 -4.84 12.33 16.36
CA ASN A 151 -5.97 11.49 16.73
C ASN A 151 -5.97 10.20 15.92
N ILE A 152 -6.46 9.10 16.51
CA ILE A 152 -6.63 7.81 15.85
C ILE A 152 -8.12 7.43 15.87
N THR A 153 -8.61 6.94 14.73
CA THR A 153 -9.98 6.45 14.59
C THR A 153 -9.95 5.08 13.93
N LEU A 154 -10.61 4.10 14.54
CA LEU A 154 -10.77 2.75 14.02
C LEU A 154 -12.15 2.61 13.41
N LYS A 155 -12.25 2.01 12.23
CA LYS A 155 -13.52 1.78 11.55
C LYS A 155 -13.49 0.42 10.84
N SER A 156 -14.64 -0.24 10.76
CA SER A 156 -14.85 -1.34 9.81
C SER A 156 -15.66 -0.85 8.60
N THR A 157 -15.54 -1.51 7.45
CA THR A 157 -16.12 -1.08 6.17
C THR A 157 -17.58 -0.60 6.29
N MET A 158 -18.41 -1.31 7.04
CA MET A 158 -19.84 -1.01 7.20
C MET A 158 -20.24 -0.58 8.63
N SER A 159 -19.26 -0.35 9.51
CA SER A 159 -19.52 0.01 10.92
C SER A 159 -19.24 1.49 11.20
N PRO A 160 -19.87 2.06 12.25
CA PRO A 160 -19.51 3.39 12.74
C PRO A 160 -18.05 3.43 13.19
N ALA A 161 -17.48 4.63 13.13
CA ALA A 161 -16.10 4.85 13.51
C ALA A 161 -15.96 5.05 15.02
N ILE A 162 -14.96 4.42 15.63
CA ILE A 162 -14.65 4.50 17.06
C ILE A 162 -13.34 5.26 17.22
N LYS A 163 -13.36 6.33 18.01
CA LYS A 163 -12.14 7.07 18.35
C LYS A 163 -11.36 6.28 19.39
N VAL A 164 -10.07 6.07 19.14
CA VAL A 164 -9.18 5.36 20.07
C VAL A 164 -8.45 6.39 20.92
N ASP A 165 -8.40 6.15 22.23
CA ASP A 165 -7.66 7.02 23.14
C ASP A 165 -6.14 6.85 22.97
N ASN A 166 -5.46 7.98 22.82
CA ASN A 166 -4.00 8.02 22.64
C ASN A 166 -3.25 7.61 23.92
N SER A 167 -3.90 7.63 25.10
CA SER A 167 -3.28 7.28 26.39
C SER A 167 -3.00 5.79 26.53
N THR A 168 -3.84 4.92 25.94
CA THR A 168 -3.68 3.46 26.00
C THR A 168 -2.59 2.93 25.07
N ILE A 169 -2.06 3.80 24.22
CA ILE A 169 -1.10 3.49 23.16
C ILE A 169 0.34 3.85 23.57
N SER A 170 0.49 4.59 24.68
CA SER A 170 1.79 4.98 25.26
C SER A 170 2.49 3.82 25.96
#